data_AF-A0A535Z634-F1
#
_entry.id   AF-A0A535Z634-F1
#
_cell.length_a   1.000
_cell.length_b   1.000
_cell.length_c   1.000
_cell.angle_alpha   90.00
_cell.angle_beta   90.00
_cell.angle_gamma   90.00
#
_symmetry.space_group_name_H-M   'P 1'
#
loop_
_entity.id
_entity.type
_entity.pdbx_description
1 polymer ?
#
loop_
_entity_poly.entity_id
_entity_poly.type
_entity_poly.pdbx_seq_one_letter_code
_entity_poly.pdbx_strand_id
1 'polypeptide(L)'
;MQPEPEVPGRHTRALRHGRAALRSWPRLSDPRLGAFGAAVVVLLVIGVLVGKHSVPLPGNPARAIPNPTAIANVPPNVVATPAVTPNATPQPTPAPTPSPLLLTGTQTLGSNGTGFVIQRLRYGLHPRDFRVVFDLSGAGATAPKVVAGFGSPTTLYVEFTGTSAGGPPKTVPKGGVVTAVTLLNPSPIAGRTIYEFTLSRSAHLSSLYLSGPFRLVLDLS
;
A
#
# COMPACT_ATOMS: atom_id res chain seq x y z
N MET A 1 21.14 -69.29 46.51
CA MET A 1 20.83 -70.55 45.83
C MET A 1 19.32 -70.69 45.67
N GLN A 2 18.80 -70.50 44.46
CA GLN A 2 17.72 -71.25 43.78
C GLN A 2 17.44 -70.55 42.43
N PRO A 3 16.96 -71.28 41.41
CA PRO A 3 17.51 -71.23 40.05
C PRO A 3 16.59 -70.53 39.02
N GLU A 4 17.14 -70.18 37.87
CA GLU A 4 16.37 -69.96 36.63
C GLU A 4 15.79 -71.27 36.09
N PRO A 5 14.58 -71.22 35.53
CA PRO A 5 14.28 -71.90 34.27
C PRO A 5 13.48 -70.98 33.32
N GLU A 6 13.95 -70.75 32.09
CA GLU A 6 13.78 -71.58 30.89
C GLU A 6 12.77 -70.92 29.91
N VAL A 7 13.29 -70.50 28.76
CA VAL A 7 12.52 -70.04 27.59
C VAL A 7 12.29 -71.22 26.67
N PRO A 8 11.04 -71.43 26.20
CA PRO A 8 10.89 -72.01 24.86
C PRO A 8 9.80 -71.31 24.03
N GLY A 9 10.06 -71.19 22.72
CA GLY A 9 9.00 -71.16 21.72
C GLY A 9 9.03 -70.00 20.73
N ARG A 10 9.94 -70.05 19.76
CA ARG A 10 9.75 -69.40 18.45
C ARG A 10 8.59 -70.06 17.71
N HIS A 11 7.57 -69.30 17.35
CA HIS A 11 6.71 -69.58 16.20
C HIS A 11 6.72 -68.38 15.25
N THR A 12 7.42 -68.53 14.14
CA THR A 12 7.29 -67.69 12.94
C THR A 12 5.99 -68.05 12.22
N ARG A 13 5.09 -67.06 12.02
CA ARG A 13 4.13 -67.09 10.90
C ARG A 13 3.86 -65.68 10.38
N ALA A 14 3.86 -65.60 9.05
CA ALA A 14 4.02 -64.41 8.24
C ALA A 14 2.76 -63.53 8.09
N LEU A 15 3.04 -62.26 7.82
CA LEU A 15 2.37 -61.32 6.90
C LEU A 15 0.84 -61.23 6.93
N ARG A 16 0.35 -60.06 7.36
CA ARG A 16 -0.77 -59.42 6.66
C ARG A 16 -0.69 -57.89 6.76
N HIS A 17 -0.38 -57.26 5.63
CA HIS A 17 -0.54 -55.83 5.41
C HIS A 17 -2.03 -55.45 5.54
N GLY A 18 -2.38 -54.74 6.60
CA GLY A 18 -3.65 -54.03 6.75
C GLY A 18 -3.54 -52.63 6.18
N ARG A 19 -4.12 -52.41 5.00
CA ARG A 19 -4.21 -51.14 4.28
C ARG A 19 -4.99 -50.13 5.14
N ALA A 20 -4.33 -49.05 5.53
CA ALA A 20 -4.97 -47.93 6.21
C ALA A 20 -5.79 -47.07 5.24
N ALA A 21 -7.07 -46.96 5.53
CA ALA A 21 -8.05 -45.92 5.18
C ALA A 21 -7.64 -44.88 4.12
N LEU A 22 -8.11 -45.11 2.88
CA LEU A 22 -8.24 -44.05 1.87
C LEU A 22 -9.54 -43.27 2.14
N ARG A 23 -9.30 -42.06 2.63
CA ARG A 23 -10.12 -40.85 2.67
C ARG A 23 -11.35 -40.88 1.76
N SER A 24 -12.50 -40.65 2.36
CA SER A 24 -13.71 -40.14 1.73
C SER A 24 -13.43 -38.81 1.03
N TRP A 25 -13.69 -38.73 -0.27
CA TRP A 25 -13.72 -37.49 -1.03
C TRP A 25 -15.15 -36.94 -1.00
N PRO A 26 -15.39 -35.69 -0.58
CA PRO A 26 -16.68 -35.06 -0.84
C PRO A 26 -16.75 -34.71 -2.34
N ARG A 27 -17.71 -35.33 -3.04
CA ARG A 27 -18.17 -34.90 -4.36
C ARG A 27 -18.86 -33.54 -4.18
N LEU A 28 -18.27 -32.48 -4.71
CA LEU A 28 -18.94 -31.20 -4.90
C LEU A 28 -19.67 -31.22 -6.25
N SER A 29 -20.92 -31.63 -6.21
CA SER A 29 -21.89 -31.43 -7.29
C SER A 29 -22.89 -30.39 -6.80
N ASP A 30 -22.56 -29.09 -6.93
CA ASP A 30 -23.46 -28.01 -6.56
C ASP A 30 -23.66 -27.04 -7.76
N PRO A 31 -24.88 -26.93 -8.32
CA PRO A 31 -25.18 -26.20 -9.56
C PRO A 31 -25.16 -24.66 -9.43
N ARG A 32 -24.61 -24.10 -8.35
CA ARG A 32 -24.60 -22.64 -8.10
C ARG A 32 -23.41 -21.90 -8.72
N LEU A 33 -22.58 -22.60 -9.50
CA LEU A 33 -21.45 -22.04 -10.27
C LEU A 33 -21.85 -21.51 -11.66
N GLY A 34 -23.15 -21.36 -11.96
CA GLY A 34 -23.65 -20.95 -13.28
C GLY A 34 -23.87 -19.45 -13.50
N ALA A 35 -23.72 -18.60 -12.48
CA ALA A 35 -24.19 -17.20 -12.56
C ALA A 35 -23.08 -16.12 -12.66
N PHE A 36 -21.80 -16.47 -12.53
CA PHE A 36 -20.71 -15.46 -12.53
C PHE A 36 -20.06 -15.22 -13.91
N GLY A 37 -20.33 -16.05 -14.92
CA GLY A 37 -19.74 -15.90 -16.25
C GLY A 37 -20.34 -14.78 -17.10
N ALA A 38 -21.60 -14.41 -16.88
CA ALA A 38 -22.31 -13.44 -17.72
C ALA A 38 -22.00 -11.97 -17.36
N ALA A 39 -21.66 -11.68 -16.10
CA ALA A 39 -21.42 -10.30 -15.64
C ALA A 39 -20.08 -9.72 -16.13
N VAL A 40 -19.07 -10.56 -16.34
CA VAL A 40 -17.72 -10.12 -16.77
C VAL A 40 -17.72 -9.67 -18.24
N VAL A 41 -18.52 -10.29 -19.09
CA VAL A 41 -18.60 -9.93 -20.53
C VAL A 41 -19.29 -8.59 -20.74
N VAL A 42 -20.34 -8.27 -19.96
CA VAL A 42 -21.05 -6.98 -20.07
C VAL A 42 -20.17 -5.79 -19.63
N LEU A 43 -19.38 -5.95 -18.56
CA LEU A 43 -18.46 -4.90 -18.11
C LEU A 43 -17.29 -4.66 -19.08
N LEU A 44 -16.83 -5.71 -19.77
CA LEU A 44 -15.76 -5.59 -20.76
C LEU A 44 -16.22 -4.85 -22.04
N VAL A 45 -17.50 -5.00 -22.43
CA VAL A 45 -18.07 -4.26 -23.58
C VAL A 45 -18.25 -2.76 -23.26
N ILE A 46 -18.60 -2.40 -22.02
CA ILE A 46 -18.71 -0.99 -21.61
C ILE A 46 -17.33 -0.32 -21.54
N GLY A 47 -16.30 -1.04 -21.08
CA GLY A 47 -14.93 -0.50 -20.96
C GLY A 47 -14.27 -0.14 -22.30
N VAL A 48 -14.60 -0.85 -23.38
CA VAL A 48 -14.01 -0.59 -24.72
C VAL A 48 -14.65 0.61 -25.41
N LEU A 49 -15.85 1.05 -25.01
CA LEU A 49 -16.59 2.12 -25.69
C LEU A 49 -16.28 3.55 -25.18
N VAL A 50 -15.57 3.69 -24.06
CA VAL A 50 -15.18 5.00 -23.47
C VAL A 50 -13.75 5.42 -23.89
N GLY A 51 -13.03 4.57 -24.64
CA GLY A 51 -11.66 4.79 -25.11
C GLY A 51 -11.53 5.73 -26.31
N LYS A 52 -12.36 6.77 -26.42
CA LYS A 52 -12.24 7.82 -27.43
C LYS A 52 -12.54 9.12 -26.73
N HIS A 53 -11.55 9.98 -26.52
CA HIS A 53 -11.61 11.45 -26.67
C HIS A 53 -10.25 12.07 -26.31
N SER A 54 -9.48 12.23 -27.40
CA SER A 54 -8.54 13.29 -27.78
C SER A 54 -7.81 14.13 -26.72
N VAL A 55 -6.48 14.03 -26.81
CA VAL A 55 -5.45 14.97 -26.37
C VAL A 55 -5.62 16.34 -27.04
N PRO A 56 -5.50 17.46 -26.32
CA PRO A 56 -5.12 18.73 -26.93
C PRO A 56 -3.65 19.06 -26.64
N LEU A 57 -2.85 19.16 -27.71
CA LEU A 57 -1.56 19.88 -27.73
C LEU A 57 -1.79 21.32 -28.21
N PRO A 58 -0.85 22.27 -28.00
CA PRO A 58 -1.11 23.67 -27.67
C PRO A 58 -1.28 24.56 -28.92
N GLY A 59 -1.94 25.71 -28.74
CA GLY A 59 -2.27 26.64 -29.82
C GLY A 59 -1.19 27.65 -30.21
N ASN A 60 -1.37 28.26 -31.40
CA ASN A 60 -1.34 29.70 -31.74
C ASN A 60 -1.31 29.87 -33.29
N PRO A 61 -1.45 31.07 -33.88
CA PRO A 61 -2.42 32.15 -33.71
C PRO A 61 -3.25 32.40 -35.01
N ALA A 62 -4.35 33.14 -34.91
CA ALA A 62 -5.17 33.51 -36.06
C ALA A 62 -4.47 34.54 -36.97
N ARG A 63 -4.49 34.27 -38.29
CA ARG A 63 -4.03 35.10 -39.40
C ARG A 63 -5.19 36.00 -39.85
N ALA A 64 -4.98 37.32 -39.86
CA ALA A 64 -5.93 38.33 -40.34
C ALA A 64 -5.83 38.53 -41.86
N ILE A 65 -6.97 38.68 -42.56
CA ILE A 65 -7.11 39.29 -43.91
C ILE A 65 -8.50 40.00 -43.97
N PRO A 66 -8.63 41.19 -44.62
CA PRO A 66 -9.59 42.24 -44.25
C PRO A 66 -10.87 42.31 -45.11
N ASN A 67 -11.86 43.10 -44.66
CA ASN A 67 -13.01 43.53 -45.45
C ASN A 67 -13.08 45.08 -45.50
N PRO A 68 -13.21 45.74 -46.67
CA PRO A 68 -13.44 47.19 -46.79
C PRO A 68 -14.97 47.48 -46.73
N THR A 69 -15.54 48.66 -46.43
CA THR A 69 -15.21 50.05 -46.82
C THR A 69 -16.08 51.04 -46.01
N ALA A 70 -15.55 52.24 -45.74
CA ALA A 70 -16.18 53.58 -45.50
C ALA A 70 -17.14 53.76 -44.29
N ILE A 71 -17.12 54.82 -43.47
CA ILE A 71 -17.03 56.28 -43.76
C ILE A 71 -16.25 57.01 -42.65
N ALA A 72 -15.52 58.06 -43.03
CA ALA A 72 -14.70 58.92 -42.18
C ALA A 72 -15.51 59.98 -41.40
N ASN A 73 -15.12 60.25 -40.15
CA ASN A 73 -15.17 61.59 -39.56
C ASN A 73 -14.10 61.73 -38.44
N VAL A 74 -13.40 62.85 -38.41
CA VAL A 74 -12.12 63.13 -37.70
C VAL A 74 -12.34 63.62 -36.23
N PRO A 75 -11.30 63.92 -35.41
CA PRO A 75 -10.86 63.20 -34.19
C PRO A 75 -11.26 63.90 -32.86
N PRO A 76 -10.90 63.32 -31.69
CA PRO A 76 -9.84 63.99 -30.93
C PRO A 76 -8.77 63.03 -30.36
N ASN A 77 -7.56 63.58 -30.28
CA ASN A 77 -6.31 63.00 -29.82
C ASN A 77 -6.40 62.45 -28.39
N VAL A 78 -6.28 61.12 -28.22
CA VAL A 78 -6.01 60.49 -26.92
C VAL A 78 -4.81 59.57 -27.07
N VAL A 79 -3.71 59.92 -26.40
CA VAL A 79 -2.48 59.13 -26.35
C VAL A 79 -2.79 57.79 -25.68
N ALA A 80 -2.72 56.70 -26.44
CA ALA A 80 -2.94 55.35 -25.91
C ALA A 80 -1.72 54.89 -25.09
N THR A 81 -1.93 54.67 -23.80
CA THR A 81 -0.96 54.04 -22.90
C THR A 81 -0.86 52.53 -23.22
N PRO A 82 0.33 51.90 -23.23
CA PRO A 82 0.43 50.47 -23.54
C PRO A 82 -0.28 49.62 -22.48
N ALA A 83 -1.17 48.73 -22.91
CA ALA A 83 -1.80 47.75 -22.03
C ALA A 83 -0.77 46.73 -21.54
N VAL A 84 -0.66 46.58 -20.21
CA VAL A 84 0.23 45.60 -19.57
C VAL A 84 -0.40 44.21 -19.71
N THR A 85 0.27 43.33 -20.46
CA THR A 85 -0.12 41.91 -20.58
C THR A 85 0.03 41.22 -19.22
N PRO A 86 -0.99 40.53 -18.68
CA PRO A 86 -0.84 39.77 -17.44
C PRO A 86 0.21 38.66 -17.60
N ASN A 87 1.21 38.66 -16.72
CA ASN A 87 2.22 37.61 -16.69
C ASN A 87 1.57 36.28 -16.27
N ALA A 88 1.77 35.22 -17.04
CA ALA A 88 1.23 33.91 -16.73
C ALA A 88 1.78 33.43 -15.38
N THR A 89 0.90 33.08 -14.45
CA THR A 89 1.29 32.55 -13.15
C THR A 89 1.93 31.17 -13.37
N PRO A 90 3.15 30.91 -12.87
CA PRO A 90 3.79 29.62 -13.06
C PRO A 90 2.95 28.52 -12.42
N GLN A 91 2.66 27.47 -13.20
CA GLN A 91 1.97 26.29 -12.72
C GLN A 91 2.83 25.62 -11.63
N PRO A 92 2.27 25.27 -10.46
CA PRO A 92 3.02 24.57 -9.44
C PRO A 92 3.52 23.23 -9.98
N THR A 93 4.83 23.02 -9.87
CA THR A 93 5.49 21.75 -10.17
C THR A 93 4.85 20.66 -9.31
N PRO A 94 4.42 19.52 -9.88
CA PRO A 94 3.95 18.38 -9.09
C PRO A 94 5.03 17.98 -8.08
N ALA A 95 4.65 17.86 -6.81
CA ALA A 95 5.55 17.33 -5.79
C ALA A 95 6.02 15.93 -6.23
N PRO A 96 7.32 15.59 -6.06
CA PRO A 96 7.81 14.28 -6.44
C PRO A 96 7.03 13.21 -5.68
N THR A 97 6.53 12.21 -6.40
CA THR A 97 5.97 11.00 -5.78
C THR A 97 7.03 10.43 -4.85
N PRO A 98 6.77 10.29 -3.54
CA PRO A 98 7.75 9.77 -2.62
C PRO A 98 8.14 8.36 -3.06
N SER A 99 9.40 8.21 -3.45
CA SER A 99 9.94 6.92 -3.86
C SER A 99 10.71 6.33 -2.68
N PRO A 100 10.20 5.26 -2.05
CA PRO A 100 10.92 4.56 -0.99
C PRO A 100 12.17 3.81 -1.48
N LEU A 101 12.59 3.99 -2.75
CA LEU A 101 13.89 3.51 -3.25
C LEU A 101 15.10 4.27 -2.68
N LEU A 102 14.90 5.39 -1.97
CA LEU A 102 15.98 6.20 -1.39
C LEU A 102 15.81 6.38 0.13
N LEU A 103 15.26 5.38 0.82
CA LEU A 103 15.17 5.44 2.28
C LEU A 103 16.55 5.33 2.94
N THR A 104 16.76 6.15 3.96
CA THR A 104 17.93 6.11 4.85
C THR A 104 17.55 5.53 6.21
N GLY A 105 18.53 5.07 6.98
CA GLY A 105 18.29 4.49 8.32
C GLY A 105 17.32 3.30 8.30
N THR A 106 17.38 2.48 7.25
CA THR A 106 16.39 1.44 6.99
C THR A 106 16.49 0.28 7.97
N GLN A 107 15.34 -0.23 8.41
CA GLN A 107 15.19 -1.48 9.13
C GLN A 107 14.30 -2.43 8.33
N THR A 108 14.78 -3.64 8.09
CA THR A 108 14.05 -4.69 7.40
C THR A 108 13.75 -5.83 8.35
N LEU A 109 12.48 -6.25 8.42
CA LEU A 109 12.01 -7.31 9.31
C LEU A 109 11.16 -8.33 8.56
N GLY A 110 11.08 -9.53 9.12
CA GLY A 110 10.21 -10.61 8.63
C GLY A 110 10.74 -11.28 7.36
N SER A 111 9.91 -12.14 6.77
CA SER A 111 10.35 -13.01 5.66
C SER A 111 9.22 -13.30 4.68
N ASN A 112 8.85 -12.28 3.90
CA ASN A 112 7.89 -12.33 2.77
C ASN A 112 6.57 -13.09 3.04
N GLY A 113 6.14 -13.21 4.30
CA GLY A 113 4.84 -13.78 4.65
C GLY A 113 3.69 -13.02 3.99
N THR A 114 2.59 -13.73 3.74
CA THR A 114 1.40 -13.18 3.08
C THR A 114 0.12 -13.50 3.84
N GLY A 115 -0.96 -12.81 3.50
CA GLY A 115 -2.29 -13.03 4.11
C GLY A 115 -2.48 -12.30 5.44
N PHE A 116 -1.66 -11.29 5.73
CA PHE A 116 -1.82 -10.44 6.91
C PHE A 116 -2.70 -9.23 6.63
N VAL A 117 -3.36 -8.75 7.67
CA VAL A 117 -4.13 -7.50 7.69
C VAL A 117 -3.68 -6.68 8.90
N ILE A 118 -3.41 -5.40 8.67
CA ILE A 118 -3.21 -4.42 9.76
C ILE A 118 -4.58 -4.12 10.35
N GLN A 119 -4.92 -4.74 11.47
CA GLN A 119 -6.22 -4.53 12.12
C GLN A 119 -6.29 -3.18 12.83
N ARG A 120 -5.18 -2.77 13.43
CA ARG A 120 -5.13 -1.53 14.19
C ARG A 120 -3.74 -0.95 14.17
N LEU A 121 -3.69 0.37 14.04
CA LEU A 121 -2.50 1.16 14.21
C LEU A 121 -2.65 2.01 15.48
N ARG A 122 -1.67 1.91 16.38
CA ARG A 122 -1.62 2.61 17.66
C ARG A 122 -0.40 3.50 17.74
N TYR A 123 -0.54 4.59 18.49
CA TYR A 123 0.56 5.50 18.79
C TYR A 123 0.48 5.92 20.25
N GLY A 124 1.62 6.18 20.88
CA GLY A 124 1.64 6.72 22.22
C GLY A 124 3.05 7.06 22.71
N LEU A 125 3.09 7.93 23.71
CA LEU A 125 4.31 8.15 24.49
C LEU A 125 4.65 6.87 25.25
N HIS A 126 5.91 6.49 25.17
CA HIS A 126 6.53 5.43 25.95
C HIS A 126 7.72 6.05 26.72
N PRO A 127 8.20 5.48 27.84
CA PRO A 127 9.06 6.21 28.78
C PRO A 127 10.34 6.84 28.19
N ARG A 128 10.83 6.38 27.03
CA ARG A 128 12.06 6.92 26.39
C ARG A 128 11.86 7.34 24.93
N ASP A 129 10.68 7.16 24.39
CA ASP A 129 10.45 7.04 22.95
C ASP A 129 8.97 7.23 22.63
N PHE A 130 8.69 7.59 21.38
CA PHE A 130 7.34 7.56 20.84
C PHE A 130 7.13 6.21 20.13
N ARG A 131 6.16 5.44 20.60
CA ARG A 131 5.91 4.08 20.11
C ARG A 131 4.75 4.04 19.14
N VAL A 132 4.98 3.42 18.00
CA VAL A 132 3.99 3.06 16.98
C VAL A 132 3.82 1.54 16.99
N VAL A 133 2.58 1.06 17.02
CA VAL A 133 2.29 -0.39 17.00
C VAL A 133 1.27 -0.71 15.91
N PHE A 134 1.66 -1.56 14.98
CA PHE A 134 0.77 -2.21 14.03
C PHE A 134 0.33 -3.55 14.62
N ASP A 135 -0.92 -3.63 15.04
CA ASP A 135 -1.57 -4.90 15.41
C ASP A 135 -1.92 -5.64 14.12
N LEU A 136 -1.29 -6.80 13.91
CA LEU A 136 -1.41 -7.61 12.71
C LEU A 136 -2.27 -8.84 13.02
N SER A 137 -3.10 -9.22 12.05
CA SER A 137 -3.84 -10.48 12.06
C SER A 137 -3.74 -11.17 10.73
N GLY A 138 -4.24 -12.39 10.63
CA GLY A 138 -4.29 -13.15 9.40
C GLY A 138 -3.89 -14.60 9.63
N ALA A 139 -3.96 -15.39 8.57
CA ALA A 139 -3.61 -16.81 8.58
C ALA A 139 -2.15 -17.08 8.18
N GLY A 140 -1.32 -16.03 8.02
CA GLY A 140 0.06 -16.18 7.60
C GLY A 140 0.92 -16.85 8.68
N ALA A 141 1.64 -17.91 8.31
CA ALA A 141 2.52 -18.65 9.23
C ALA A 141 3.88 -17.97 9.45
N THR A 142 4.30 -17.10 8.52
CA THR A 142 5.58 -16.41 8.54
C THR A 142 5.34 -14.91 8.58
N ALA A 143 6.14 -14.16 9.35
CA ALA A 143 6.01 -12.71 9.43
C ALA A 143 6.07 -12.05 8.03
N PRO A 144 5.19 -11.08 7.73
CA PRO A 144 5.28 -10.32 6.48
C PRO A 144 6.59 -9.53 6.44
N LYS A 145 7.12 -9.29 5.25
CA LYS A 145 8.31 -8.43 5.11
C LYS A 145 7.89 -6.97 5.36
N VAL A 146 8.62 -6.30 6.23
CA VAL A 146 8.50 -4.86 6.47
C VAL A 146 9.82 -4.17 6.18
N VAL A 147 9.75 -3.04 5.52
CA VAL A 147 10.87 -2.09 5.39
C VAL A 147 10.41 -0.76 5.97
N ALA A 148 11.09 -0.29 7.00
CA ALA A 148 10.84 1.02 7.60
C ALA A 148 12.09 1.89 7.44
N GLY A 149 11.95 3.17 7.09
CA GLY A 149 13.09 4.06 6.91
C GLY A 149 12.70 5.49 6.57
N PHE A 150 13.66 6.40 6.62
CA PHE A 150 13.44 7.82 6.46
C PHE A 150 13.61 8.27 5.01
N GLY A 151 12.58 8.89 4.44
CA GLY A 151 12.67 9.57 3.13
C GLY A 151 13.15 11.02 3.26
N SER A 152 13.03 11.59 4.46
CA SER A 152 13.59 12.88 4.85
C SER A 152 13.81 12.89 6.38
N PRO A 153 14.49 13.90 6.95
CA PRO A 153 14.62 14.01 8.41
C PRO A 153 13.27 14.03 9.16
N THR A 154 12.18 14.43 8.51
CA THR A 154 10.84 14.55 9.12
C THR A 154 9.80 13.62 8.48
N THR A 155 10.23 12.66 7.67
CA THR A 155 9.32 11.74 6.97
C THR A 155 9.82 10.31 7.08
N LEU A 156 9.04 9.47 7.77
CA LEU A 156 9.27 8.02 7.90
C LEU A 156 8.26 7.27 7.02
N TYR A 157 8.74 6.28 6.28
CA TYR A 157 7.90 5.34 5.54
C TYR A 157 7.95 3.96 6.18
N VAL A 158 6.82 3.27 6.22
CA VAL A 158 6.71 1.86 6.62
C VAL A 158 6.00 1.10 5.50
N GLU A 159 6.75 0.27 4.80
CA GLU A 159 6.31 -0.55 3.68
C GLU A 159 6.10 -1.99 4.13
N PHE A 160 4.90 -2.50 3.92
CA PHE A 160 4.56 -3.90 4.13
C PHE A 160 4.43 -4.64 2.79
N THR A 161 5.01 -5.83 2.74
CA THR A 161 4.78 -6.85 1.71
C THR A 161 3.82 -7.91 2.23
N GLY A 162 2.89 -8.37 1.39
CA GLY A 162 1.99 -9.49 1.75
C GLY A 162 0.96 -9.13 2.84
N THR A 163 0.79 -7.84 3.10
CA THR A 163 -0.13 -7.31 4.12
C THR A 163 -1.06 -6.29 3.47
N SER A 164 -2.36 -6.31 3.81
CA SER A 164 -3.31 -5.27 3.44
C SER A 164 -3.63 -4.34 4.62
N ALA A 165 -4.02 -3.10 4.33
CA ALA A 165 -4.53 -2.18 5.33
C ALA A 165 -5.98 -2.54 5.73
N GLY A 166 -6.27 -2.64 7.02
CA GLY A 166 -7.63 -2.85 7.53
C GLY A 166 -8.48 -1.57 7.57
N GLY A 167 -7.90 -0.39 7.30
CA GLY A 167 -8.59 0.90 7.29
C GLY A 167 -7.61 2.07 7.35
N PRO A 168 -8.11 3.32 7.28
CA PRO A 168 -7.27 4.50 7.40
C PRO A 168 -6.66 4.64 8.82
N PRO A 169 -5.51 5.31 8.95
CA PRO A 169 -4.94 5.67 10.25
C PRO A 169 -5.93 6.49 11.09
N LYS A 170 -5.92 6.28 12.40
CA LYS A 170 -6.63 7.17 13.35
C LYS A 170 -5.79 8.42 13.61
N THR A 171 -6.45 9.49 14.08
CA THR A 171 -5.80 10.74 14.48
C THR A 171 -4.67 10.50 15.48
N VAL A 172 -3.54 11.17 15.27
CA VAL A 172 -2.37 11.08 16.15
C VAL A 172 -2.57 11.99 17.37
N PRO A 173 -2.27 11.52 18.60
CA PRO A 173 -2.25 12.37 19.78
C PRO A 173 -1.24 13.52 19.64
N LYS A 174 -1.60 14.70 20.17
CA LYS A 174 -0.69 15.86 20.18
C LYS A 174 0.48 15.63 21.15
N GLY A 175 1.60 16.31 20.88
CA GLY A 175 2.78 16.35 21.77
C GLY A 175 3.80 15.24 21.57
N GLY A 176 3.60 14.35 20.58
CA GLY A 176 4.55 13.31 20.20
C GLY A 176 5.53 13.71 19.10
N VAL A 177 6.46 12.81 18.80
CA VAL A 177 7.36 12.94 17.64
C VAL A 177 6.59 12.78 16.33
N VAL A 178 5.61 11.87 16.27
CA VAL A 178 4.72 11.72 15.12
C VAL A 178 3.62 12.77 15.20
N THR A 179 3.39 13.50 14.10
CA THR A 179 2.37 14.55 14.01
C THR A 179 1.24 14.18 13.05
N ALA A 180 1.51 13.36 12.05
CA ALA A 180 0.52 12.83 11.13
C ALA A 180 0.91 11.45 10.62
N VAL A 181 -0.10 10.66 10.23
CA VAL A 181 0.09 9.38 9.56
C VAL A 181 -0.91 9.26 8.43
N THR A 182 -0.42 8.92 7.25
CA THR A 182 -1.21 8.74 6.03
C THR A 182 -1.00 7.34 5.49
N LEU A 183 -2.09 6.64 5.19
CA LEU A 183 -2.02 5.44 4.35
C LEU A 183 -1.97 5.91 2.89
N LEU A 184 -0.92 5.54 2.16
CA LEU A 184 -0.81 5.87 0.74
C LEU A 184 -1.72 4.93 -0.05
N ASN A 185 -2.87 5.44 -0.47
CA ASN A 185 -3.89 4.69 -1.20
C ASN A 185 -4.37 5.48 -2.45
N PRO A 186 -4.12 5.00 -3.68
CA PRO A 186 -3.43 3.75 -4.00
C PRO A 186 -1.96 3.77 -3.56
N SER A 187 -1.40 2.59 -3.28
CA SER A 187 0.01 2.48 -2.93
C SER A 187 0.88 2.90 -4.12
N PRO A 188 1.92 3.73 -3.91
CA PRO A 188 2.84 4.12 -4.97
C PRO A 188 3.70 2.95 -5.45
N ILE A 189 3.78 1.85 -4.69
CA ILE A 189 4.40 0.59 -5.13
C ILE A 189 3.32 -0.49 -5.22
N ALA A 190 3.24 -1.12 -6.40
CA ALA A 190 2.34 -2.24 -6.65
C ALA A 190 2.57 -3.40 -5.65
N GLY A 191 1.48 -3.91 -5.09
CA GLY A 191 1.51 -5.04 -4.14
C GLY A 191 2.08 -4.70 -2.75
N ARG A 192 2.27 -3.41 -2.45
CA ARG A 192 2.68 -2.94 -1.12
C ARG A 192 1.56 -2.21 -0.41
N THR A 193 1.61 -2.24 0.92
CA THR A 193 0.84 -1.33 1.78
C THR A 193 1.83 -0.40 2.44
N ILE A 194 1.68 0.92 2.24
CA ILE A 194 2.67 1.91 2.68
C ILE A 194 2.00 2.96 3.56
N TYR A 195 2.60 3.19 4.73
CA TYR A 195 2.26 4.29 5.62
C TYR A 195 3.36 5.33 5.58
N GLU A 196 2.98 6.59 5.42
CA GLU A 196 3.83 7.75 5.58
C GLU A 196 3.56 8.40 6.94
N PHE A 197 4.62 8.70 7.67
CA PHE A 197 4.60 9.35 8.97
C PHE A 197 5.29 10.70 8.86
N THR A 198 4.57 11.76 9.20
CA THR A 198 5.15 13.09 9.41
C THR A 198 5.66 13.19 10.83
N LEU A 199 6.90 13.64 10.99
CA LEU A 199 7.56 13.81 12.26
C LEU A 199 7.76 15.30 12.56
N SER A 200 7.70 15.69 13.83
CA SER A 200 7.99 17.07 14.28
C SER A 200 9.48 17.41 14.27
N ARG A 201 10.34 16.38 14.20
CA ARG A 201 11.81 16.48 14.23
C ARG A 201 12.41 15.18 13.71
N SER A 202 13.72 15.20 13.44
CA SER A 202 14.52 14.00 13.24
C SER A 202 14.42 13.06 14.44
N ALA A 203 14.39 11.76 14.17
CA ALA A 203 14.31 10.71 15.18
C ALA A 203 15.17 9.52 14.79
N HIS A 204 15.57 8.73 15.78
CA HIS A 204 16.18 7.42 15.55
C HIS A 204 15.10 6.34 15.51
N LEU A 205 15.21 5.39 14.57
CA LEU A 205 14.26 4.29 14.39
C LEU A 205 14.77 3.00 15.03
N SER A 206 13.93 2.36 15.84
CA SER A 206 14.08 0.96 16.26
C SER A 206 12.81 0.20 15.95
N SER A 207 12.89 -1.08 15.58
CA SER A 207 11.72 -1.88 15.27
C SER A 207 11.91 -3.35 15.57
N LEU A 208 10.81 -4.02 15.92
CA LEU A 208 10.78 -5.45 16.24
C LEU A 208 9.39 -6.04 15.99
N TYR A 209 9.35 -7.37 15.83
CA TYR A 209 8.11 -8.13 15.90
C TYR A 209 7.89 -8.67 17.31
N LEU A 210 6.65 -8.63 17.78
CA LEU A 210 6.18 -9.35 18.96
C LEU A 210 5.19 -10.45 18.55
N SER A 211 5.24 -11.58 19.24
CA SER A 211 4.25 -12.66 19.14
C SER A 211 3.30 -12.63 20.33
N GLY A 212 2.06 -13.13 20.12
CA GLY A 212 1.05 -13.30 21.17
C GLY A 212 0.45 -12.01 21.76
N PRO A 213 -0.30 -11.17 21.00
CA PRO A 213 -0.67 -11.25 19.57
C PRO A 213 0.40 -10.68 18.63
N PHE A 214 0.29 -11.00 17.34
CA PHE A 214 1.30 -10.62 16.34
C PHE A 214 1.31 -9.11 16.09
N ARG A 215 2.46 -8.46 16.33
CA ARG A 215 2.58 -6.99 16.25
C ARG A 215 3.92 -6.58 15.67
N LEU A 216 3.92 -5.57 14.81
CA LEU A 216 5.12 -4.78 14.53
C LEU A 216 5.13 -3.59 15.49
N VAL A 217 6.25 -3.40 16.18
CA VAL A 217 6.51 -2.24 17.04
C VAL A 217 7.60 -1.40 16.38
N LEU A 218 7.39 -0.09 16.30
CA LEU A 218 8.42 0.88 15.96
C LEU A 218 8.55 1.90 17.08
N ASP A 219 9.78 2.17 17.49
CA ASP A 219 10.14 3.12 18.53
C ASP A 219 10.95 4.26 17.90
N LEU A 220 10.55 5.49 18.21
CA LEU A 220 11.13 6.73 17.70
C LEU A 220 11.66 7.58 18.85
N SER A 221 12.98 7.78 18.92
CA SER A 221 13.63 8.59 19.96
C SER A 221 14.29 9.85 19.41
#